data_AF-A0A1A7YYZ9-F1
#
_entry.id   AF-A0A1A7YYZ9-F1
#
_cell.length_a   1.000
_cell.length_b   1.000
_cell.length_c   1.000
_cell.angle_alpha   90.00
_cell.angle_beta   90.00
_cell.angle_gamma   90.00
#
_symmetry.space_group_name_H-M   'P 1'
#
loop_
_entity.id
_entity.type
_entity.pdbx_description
1 polymer ?
#
loop_
_entity_poly.entity_id
_entity_poly.type
_entity_poly.pdbx_seq_one_letter_code
_entity_poly.pdbx_strand_id
1 'polypeptide(L)'
;PVQRIMKYQLLLKDFLKYYSKAGRNVEELQKAVEVMCFVPKRCNDMMNVSRLQGFEGKITAQGKLLQQDTFSVSEQDGSILSKARERRVFLFEQLVIFSEPLEKKKGIPLPGYTFKNSIKV
;
A
#
# COMPACT_ATOMS: atom_id res chain seq x y z
N PRO A 1 1.62 16.13 -11.12
CA PRO A 1 2.47 15.30 -10.21
C PRO A 1 2.50 13.81 -10.55
N VAL A 2 1.34 13.16 -10.68
CA VAL A 2 1.21 11.71 -10.98
C VAL A 2 1.90 11.31 -12.29
N GLN A 3 1.68 12.04 -13.37
CA GLN A 3 2.36 11.77 -14.65
C GLN A 3 3.90 11.89 -14.55
N ARG A 4 4.38 12.83 -13.73
CA ARG A 4 5.82 13.07 -13.56
C ARG A 4 6.52 11.92 -12.85
N ILE A 5 5.91 11.36 -11.80
CA ILE A 5 6.49 10.21 -11.08
C ILE A 5 6.52 8.95 -11.95
N MET A 6 5.50 8.75 -12.80
CA MET A 6 5.50 7.64 -13.78
C MET A 6 6.56 7.85 -14.87
N LYS A 7 6.79 9.10 -15.29
CA LYS A 7 7.78 9.41 -16.33
C LYS A 7 9.22 9.14 -15.88
N TYR A 8 9.56 9.36 -14.61
CA TYR A 8 10.90 9.06 -14.09
C TYR A 8 11.26 7.59 -14.21
N GLN A 9 10.31 6.69 -13.97
CA GLN A 9 10.51 5.26 -14.16
C GLN A 9 10.88 4.91 -15.61
N LEU A 10 10.18 5.51 -16.58
CA LEU A 10 10.45 5.27 -18.01
C LEU A 10 11.82 5.81 -18.41
N LEU A 11 12.12 7.05 -18.05
CA LEU A 11 13.39 7.71 -18.40
C LEU A 11 14.60 6.99 -17.80
N LEU A 12 14.53 6.54 -16.54
CA LEU A 12 15.62 5.81 -15.91
C LEU A 12 15.80 4.41 -16.52
N LYS A 13 14.72 3.72 -16.90
CA LYS A 13 14.80 2.45 -17.62
C LYS A 13 15.47 2.60 -18.98
N ASP A 14 15.11 3.65 -19.73
CA ASP A 14 15.74 3.94 -21.01
C ASP A 14 17.22 4.30 -20.82
N PHE A 15 17.53 5.15 -19.84
CA PHE A 15 18.91 5.52 -19.53
C PHE A 15 19.75 4.29 -19.15
N LEU A 16 19.24 3.42 -18.28
CA LEU A 16 19.87 2.15 -17.91
C LEU A 16 20.17 1.27 -19.12
N LYS A 17 19.20 1.14 -20.04
CA LYS A 17 19.34 0.34 -21.25
C LYS A 17 20.50 0.83 -22.14
N TYR A 18 20.63 2.13 -22.35
CA TYR A 18 21.72 2.68 -23.17
C TYR A 18 23.06 2.71 -22.44
N TYR A 19 23.07 3.03 -21.14
CA TYR A 19 24.29 3.12 -20.34
C TYR A 19 24.93 1.74 -20.10
N SER A 20 24.11 0.69 -19.93
CA SER A 20 24.58 -0.71 -19.87
C SER A 20 25.21 -1.15 -21.20
N LYS A 21 24.58 -0.82 -22.34
CA LYS A 21 25.15 -1.11 -23.67
C LYS A 21 26.48 -0.42 -23.93
N ALA A 22 26.73 0.72 -23.28
CA ALA A 22 28.00 1.43 -23.34
C ALA A 22 29.09 0.82 -22.43
N GLY A 23 28.83 -0.33 -21.78
CA GLY A 23 29.80 -1.02 -20.93
C GLY A 23 30.15 -0.29 -19.63
N ARG A 24 29.29 0.64 -19.19
CA ARG A 24 29.51 1.43 -17.98
C ARG A 24 28.97 0.69 -16.74
N ASN A 25 29.47 1.08 -15.56
CA ASN A 25 28.91 0.61 -14.30
C ASN A 25 27.48 1.16 -14.14
N VAL A 26 26.52 0.26 -13.90
CA VAL A 26 25.10 0.58 -13.78
C VAL A 26 24.52 0.30 -12.39
N GLU A 27 25.34 -0.04 -11.39
CA GLU A 27 24.85 -0.52 -10.10
C GLU A 27 23.94 0.49 -9.38
N GLU A 28 24.38 1.75 -9.26
CA GLU A 28 23.58 2.82 -8.66
C GLU A 28 22.33 3.13 -9.48
N LEU A 29 22.47 3.06 -10.81
CA LEU A 29 21.37 3.31 -11.73
C LEU A 29 20.29 2.21 -11.64
N GLN A 30 20.70 0.96 -11.45
CA GLN A 30 19.81 -0.16 -11.21
C GLN A 30 19.01 0.04 -9.92
N LYS A 31 19.68 0.42 -8.82
CA LYS A 31 19.02 0.76 -7.55
C LYS A 31 18.04 1.92 -7.72
N ALA A 32 18.39 2.95 -8.48
CA ALA A 32 17.49 4.07 -8.77
C ALA A 32 16.24 3.64 -9.58
N VAL A 33 16.42 2.75 -10.57
CA VAL A 33 15.30 2.18 -11.34
C VAL A 33 14.39 1.34 -10.46
N GLU A 34 14.94 0.57 -9.52
CA GLU A 34 14.16 -0.20 -8.55
C GLU A 34 13.29 0.72 -7.70
N VAL A 35 13.87 1.76 -7.09
CA VAL A 35 13.12 2.76 -6.31
C VAL A 35 11.99 3.36 -7.13
N MET A 36 12.24 3.75 -8.39
CA MET A 36 11.21 4.32 -9.26
C MET A 36 10.18 3.32 -9.78
N CYS A 37 10.39 2.01 -9.61
CA CYS A 37 9.34 1.00 -9.80
C CYS A 37 8.43 0.89 -8.58
N PHE A 38 8.98 0.98 -7.36
CA PHE A 38 8.20 0.82 -6.13
C PHE A 38 7.42 2.07 -5.71
N VAL A 39 7.96 3.27 -5.96
CA VAL A 39 7.30 4.53 -5.53
C VAL A 39 5.92 4.74 -6.18
N PRO A 40 5.74 4.60 -7.51
CA PRO A 40 4.41 4.74 -8.13
C PRO A 40 3.41 3.69 -7.64
N LYS A 41 3.85 2.44 -7.47
CA LYS A 41 3.02 1.36 -6.91
C LYS A 41 2.53 1.72 -5.51
N ARG A 42 3.42 2.24 -4.67
CA ARG A 42 3.07 2.67 -3.32
C ARG A 42 2.12 3.87 -3.30
N CYS A 43 2.29 4.85 -4.20
CA CYS A 43 1.32 5.93 -4.36
C CYS A 43 -0.06 5.40 -4.73
N ASN A 44 -0.11 4.40 -5.61
CA ASN A 44 -1.35 3.72 -5.98
C ASN A 44 -1.97 2.97 -4.80
N ASP A 45 -1.17 2.23 -4.03
CA ASP A 45 -1.66 1.47 -2.87
C ASP A 45 -2.21 2.39 -1.77
N MET A 46 -1.58 3.55 -1.56
CA MET A 46 -2.06 4.56 -0.62
C MET A 46 -3.40 5.19 -1.01
N MET A 47 -3.88 5.03 -2.25
CA MET A 47 -5.24 5.47 -2.62
C MET A 47 -6.35 4.67 -1.93
N ASN A 48 -6.09 3.42 -1.53
CA ASN A 48 -7.04 2.64 -0.72
C ASN A 48 -6.98 3.08 0.74
N VAL A 49 -5.76 3.30 1.24
CA VAL A 49 -5.51 3.80 2.60
C VAL A 49 -6.17 5.18 2.82
N SER A 50 -6.16 6.07 1.83
CA SER A 50 -6.79 7.39 1.95
C SER A 50 -8.31 7.34 2.12
N ARG A 51 -8.94 6.19 1.83
CA ARG A 51 -10.36 5.95 2.03
C ARG A 51 -10.68 5.28 3.37
N LEU A 52 -9.67 5.05 4.21
CA LEU A 52 -9.85 4.57 5.57
C LEU A 52 -10.41 5.71 6.44
N GLN A 53 -11.55 5.46 7.08
CA GLN A 53 -12.23 6.37 7.98
C GLN A 53 -12.13 5.86 9.43
N GLY A 54 -12.14 6.78 10.39
CA GLY A 54 -12.17 6.46 11.82
C GLY A 54 -10.82 6.06 12.42
N PHE A 55 -9.70 6.18 11.69
CA PHE A 55 -8.37 6.03 12.26
C PHE A 55 -7.94 7.33 12.95
N GLU A 56 -7.67 7.27 14.25
CA GLU A 56 -7.16 8.39 15.03
C GLU A 56 -5.63 8.47 14.91
N GLY A 57 -5.15 9.41 14.10
CA GLY A 57 -3.72 9.68 13.93
C GLY A 57 -3.30 9.89 12.48
N LYS A 58 -2.01 10.19 12.27
CA LYS A 58 -1.44 10.33 10.94
C LYS A 58 -0.97 8.98 10.42
N ILE A 59 -1.70 8.39 9.46
CA ILE A 59 -1.30 7.14 8.81
C ILE A 59 0.06 7.27 8.12
N THR A 60 0.35 8.44 7.55
CA THR A 60 1.64 8.74 6.91
C THR A 60 2.83 8.74 7.89
N ALA A 61 2.57 8.85 9.20
CA ALA A 61 3.60 8.75 10.23
C ALA A 61 3.93 7.29 10.61
N GLN A 62 3.14 6.30 10.17
CA GLN A 62 3.33 4.88 10.52
C GLN A 62 4.37 4.18 9.62
N GLY A 63 5.11 4.94 8.81
CA GLY A 63 6.12 4.44 7.88
C GLY A 63 5.55 3.97 6.55
N LYS A 64 6.25 3.02 5.93
CA LYS A 64 5.86 2.48 4.62
C LYS A 64 4.75 1.46 4.73
N LEU A 65 3.72 1.59 3.88
CA LEU A 65 2.79 0.49 3.62
C LEU A 65 3.57 -0.61 2.90
N LEU A 66 3.73 -1.74 3.57
CA LEU A 66 4.43 -2.92 3.06
C LEU A 66 3.48 -3.81 2.26
N GLN A 67 2.26 -4.01 2.76
CA GLN A 67 1.27 -4.87 2.13
C GLN A 67 -0.16 -4.46 2.49
N GLN A 68 -1.12 -4.81 1.61
CA GLN A 68 -2.54 -4.68 1.89
C GLN A 68 -3.28 -5.87 1.27
N ASP A 69 -4.12 -6.53 2.05
CA ASP A 69 -4.98 -7.59 1.52
C ASP A 69 -6.26 -7.79 2.34
N THR A 70 -7.19 -8.56 1.80
CA THR A 70 -8.44 -8.91 2.47
C THR A 70 -8.34 -10.31 3.05
N PHE A 71 -8.59 -10.43 4.35
CA PHE A 71 -8.49 -11.69 5.09
C PHE A 71 -9.79 -12.01 5.81
N SER A 72 -10.05 -13.30 6.02
CA SER A 72 -11.06 -13.77 6.96
C SER A 72 -10.43 -13.83 8.35
N VAL A 73 -10.83 -12.92 9.24
CA VAL A 73 -10.25 -12.77 10.59
C VAL A 73 -11.26 -13.21 11.63
N SER A 74 -10.89 -14.17 12.48
CA SER A 74 -11.66 -14.59 13.64
C SER A 74 -10.93 -14.19 14.93
N GLU A 75 -11.65 -13.57 15.85
CA GLU A 75 -11.14 -13.22 17.17
C GLU A 75 -11.48 -14.34 18.16
N GLN A 76 -10.48 -14.96 18.78
CA GLN A 76 -10.68 -15.97 19.83
C GLN A 76 -11.05 -15.27 21.15
N ASP A 77 -12.29 -14.82 21.27
CA ASP A 77 -12.76 -14.09 22.45
C ASP A 77 -13.39 -15.01 23.52
N GLY A 78 -12.89 -16.24 23.65
CA GLY A 78 -13.40 -17.26 24.59
C GLY A 78 -14.83 -17.76 24.32
N SER A 79 -15.56 -17.13 23.39
CA SER A 79 -16.90 -17.48 22.93
C SER A 79 -16.86 -18.58 21.87
N ILE A 80 -17.73 -19.59 22.02
CA ILE A 80 -17.89 -20.77 21.14
C ILE A 80 -18.28 -20.39 19.69
N LEU A 81 -18.62 -19.13 19.42
CA LEU A 81 -19.12 -18.63 18.14
C LEU A 81 -18.28 -17.48 17.58
N SER A 82 -16.94 -17.57 17.56
CA SER A 82 -16.12 -16.57 16.85
C SER A 82 -16.34 -16.66 15.34
N LYS A 83 -17.35 -15.94 14.84
CA LYS A 83 -17.67 -15.90 13.42
C LYS A 83 -16.55 -15.11 12.72
N ALA A 84 -15.86 -15.77 11.79
CA ALA A 84 -14.84 -15.10 10.99
C ALA A 84 -15.47 -13.95 10.20
N ARG A 85 -14.82 -12.78 10.21
CA ARG A 85 -15.28 -11.58 9.53
C ARG A 85 -14.27 -11.17 8.49
N GLU A 86 -14.75 -10.71 7.34
CA GLU A 86 -13.89 -10.18 6.31
C GLU A 86 -13.29 -8.83 6.78
N ARG A 87 -11.97 -8.72 6.71
CA ARG A 87 -11.21 -7.53 7.09
C ARG A 87 -10.21 -7.18 6.02
N ARG A 88 -10.20 -5.92 5.61
CA ARG A 88 -9.08 -5.36 4.85
C ARG A 88 -7.98 -4.98 5.83
N VAL A 89 -6.82 -5.60 5.69
CA VAL A 89 -5.66 -5.41 6.54
C VAL A 89 -4.62 -4.58 5.80
N PHE A 90 -4.11 -3.53 6.46
CA PHE A 90 -3.02 -2.70 5.98
C PHE A 90 -1.81 -2.88 6.88
N LEU A 91 -0.72 -3.39 6.33
CA LEU A 91 0.54 -3.61 7.03
C LEU A 91 1.49 -2.44 6.75
N PHE A 92 1.77 -1.63 7.76
CA PHE A 92 2.81 -0.61 7.75
C PHE A 92 4.04 -1.06 8.53
N GLU A 93 5.17 -0.37 8.36
CA GLU A 93 6.42 -0.63 9.10
C GLU A 93 6.24 -0.59 10.63
N GLN A 94 5.34 0.24 11.15
CA GLN A 94 5.15 0.45 12.59
C GLN A 94 3.76 0.04 13.10
N LEU A 95 2.85 -0.37 12.20
CA LEU A 95 1.44 -0.57 12.53
C LEU A 95 0.75 -1.54 11.58
N VAL A 96 -0.05 -2.43 12.13
CA VAL A 96 -1.05 -3.22 11.39
C VAL A 96 -2.42 -2.62 11.64
N ILE A 97 -3.16 -2.29 10.58
CA ILE A 97 -4.52 -1.77 10.68
C ILE A 97 -5.51 -2.80 10.15
N PHE A 98 -6.52 -3.12 10.96
CA PHE A 98 -7.68 -3.91 10.57
C PHE A 98 -8.86 -2.99 10.28
N SER A 99 -9.48 -3.19 9.13
CA SER A 99 -10.62 -2.38 8.70
C SER A 99 -11.71 -3.24 8.08
N GLU A 100 -12.94 -2.75 8.13
CA GLU A 100 -14.11 -3.36 7.50
C GLU A 100 -14.37 -2.66 6.16
N PRO A 101 -14.44 -3.42 5.04
CA PRO A 101 -14.81 -2.83 3.75
C PRO A 101 -16.27 -2.35 3.80
N LEU A 102 -16.50 -1.12 3.37
CA LEU A 102 -17.85 -0.57 3.23
C LEU A 102 -18.50 -1.10 1.96
N GLU A 103 -19.82 -1.30 1.97
CA GLU A 103 -20.52 -1.69 0.75
C GLU A 103 -20.43 -0.59 -0.32
N LYS A 104 -20.39 -1.01 -1.60
CA LYS A 104 -20.38 -0.10 -2.74
C LYS A 104 -21.70 0.69 -2.78
N LYS A 105 -21.70 1.94 -2.32
CA LYS A 105 -22.80 2.87 -2.59
C LYS A 105 -22.87 3.16 -4.09
N LYS A 106 -24.08 3.13 -4.68
CA LYS A 106 -24.31 3.45 -6.10
C LYS A 106 -23.65 4.80 -6.43
N GLY A 107 -22.69 4.79 -7.36
CA GLY A 107 -21.98 5.99 -7.84
C GLY A 107 -20.55 6.17 -7.32
N ILE A 108 -20.10 5.40 -6.31
CA ILE A 108 -18.70 5.44 -5.86
C ILE A 108 -17.95 4.24 -6.47
N PRO A 109 -16.91 4.47 -7.30
CA PRO A 109 -16.27 3.39 -8.05
C PRO A 109 -15.56 2.35 -7.17
N LEU A 110 -15.17 2.71 -5.95
CA LEU A 110 -14.44 1.82 -5.03
C LEU A 110 -14.95 1.98 -3.59
N PRO A 111 -15.17 0.87 -2.87
CA PRO A 111 -15.63 0.91 -1.48
C PRO A 111 -14.60 1.55 -0.55
N GLY A 112 -15.07 2.31 0.43
CA GLY A 112 -14.23 2.84 1.52
C GLY A 112 -13.95 1.79 2.59
N TYR A 113 -13.18 2.16 3.61
CA TYR A 113 -12.85 1.26 4.72
C TYR A 113 -13.14 1.93 6.05
N THR A 114 -13.69 1.20 7.01
CA THR A 114 -13.90 1.68 8.38
C THR A 114 -12.90 1.03 9.31
N PHE A 115 -12.13 1.83 10.03
CA PHE A 115 -11.20 1.35 11.05
C PHE A 115 -11.91 0.47 12.09
N LYS A 116 -11.27 -0.63 12.50
CA LYS A 116 -11.76 -1.53 13.55
C LYS A 116 -10.75 -1.68 14.67
N ASN A 117 -9.52 -2.01 14.34
CA ASN A 117 -8.48 -2.26 15.33
C ASN A 117 -7.09 -2.01 14.72
N SER A 118 -6.08 -1.85 15.57
CA SER A 118 -4.69 -1.79 15.14
C SER A 118 -3.75 -2.44 16.13
N ILE A 119 -2.67 -3.01 15.61
CA ILE A 119 -1.59 -3.61 16.40
C ILE A 119 -0.30 -2.85 16.08
N LYS A 120 0.36 -2.31 17.09
CA LYS A 120 1.69 -1.72 16.93
C LYS A 120 2.72 -2.82 16.76
N VAL A 121 3.66 -2.62 15.83
CA VAL A 121 4.77 -3.55 15.56
C VAL A 121 6.03 -3.06 16.29
#